data_AF-A0ABD6RJK5-F1
#
_entry.id   AF-A0ABD6RJK5-F1
#
_cell.length_a   1.000
_cell.length_b   1.000
_cell.length_c   1.000
_cell.angle_alpha   90.00
_cell.angle_beta   90.00
_cell.angle_gamma   90.00
#
_symmetry.space_group_name_H-M   'P 1'
#
loop_
_entity.id
_entity.type
_entity.pdbx_description
1 polymer ?
#
loop_
_entity_poly.entity_id
_entity_poly.type
_entity_poly.pdbx_seq_one_letter_code
_entity_poly.pdbx_strand_id
1 'polypeptide(L)'
;MVDLTKVEQRREEAIQRAILTDDWKKVDNLLNQPYENSCRKDRSYGLCSLDSRSGDTGSLLDTIADYNDPLSLLIKKEEIAIINDAIEKILSERDRKILNGVVEGRSYLSLAKEVRLSDKTVKRHYERIVEILRKELKNL
;
A
#
# COMPACT_ATOMS: atom_id res chain seq x y z
N MET A 1 23.88 12.04 7.37
CA MET A 1 23.94 11.60 8.77
C MET A 1 22.49 11.41 9.21
N VAL A 2 22.08 10.19 9.57
CA VAL A 2 20.70 9.97 10.03
C VAL A 2 20.63 10.50 11.46
N ASP A 3 19.81 11.52 11.70
CA ASP A 3 19.61 12.03 13.06
C ASP A 3 18.84 10.98 13.86
N LEU A 4 19.54 10.35 14.81
CA LEU A 4 18.97 9.38 15.74
C LEU A 4 17.98 10.08 16.67
N THR A 5 16.86 9.43 16.93
CA THR A 5 15.90 9.88 17.94
C THR A 5 16.52 9.87 19.34
N LYS A 6 15.93 10.64 20.27
CA LYS A 6 16.38 10.69 21.68
C LYS A 6 16.47 9.31 22.35
N VAL A 7 15.60 8.38 21.96
CA VAL A 7 15.60 7.00 22.49
C VAL A 7 16.74 6.18 21.91
N GLU A 8 17.01 6.31 20.61
CA GLU A 8 18.12 5.62 19.94
C GLU A 8 19.49 6.11 20.43
N GLN A 9 19.65 7.42 20.64
CA GLN A 9 20.87 8.01 21.20
C GLN A 9 21.19 7.42 22.58
N ARG A 10 20.19 7.38 23.49
CA ARG A 10 20.35 6.80 24.83
C ARG A 10 20.69 5.31 24.79
N ARG A 11 20.11 4.58 23.83
CA ARG A 11 20.39 3.15 23.63
C ARG A 11 21.84 2.95 23.17
N GLU A 12 22.30 3.75 22.22
CA GLU A 12 23.69 3.72 21.74
C GLU A 12 24.67 3.99 22.89
N GLU A 13 24.43 5.05 23.68
CA GLU A 13 25.24 5.33 24.87
C GLU A 13 25.23 4.20 25.91
N ALA A 14 24.13 3.45 26.02
CA ALA A 14 24.03 2.31 26.93
C ALA A 14 24.78 1.08 26.38
N ILE A 15 24.79 0.88 25.07
CA ILE A 15 25.56 -0.17 24.38
C ILE A 15 27.05 0.09 24.59
N GLN A 16 27.53 1.31 24.30
CA GLN A 16 28.93 1.68 24.48
C GLN A 16 29.39 1.48 25.93
N ARG A 17 28.56 1.86 26.91
CA ARG A 17 28.84 1.59 28.32
C ARG A 17 28.91 0.10 28.65
N ALA A 18 28.02 -0.71 28.09
CA ALA A 18 28.01 -2.15 28.33
C ALA A 18 29.23 -2.86 27.71
N ILE A 19 29.69 -2.40 26.55
CA ILE A 19 30.94 -2.87 25.92
C ILE A 19 32.14 -2.58 26.83
N LEU A 20 32.23 -1.36 27.38
CA LEU A 20 33.31 -0.99 28.30
C LEU A 20 33.35 -1.81 29.59
N THR A 21 32.19 -2.32 30.03
CA THR A 21 32.07 -3.17 31.22
C THR A 21 32.06 -4.68 30.92
N ASP A 22 32.31 -5.08 29.66
CA ASP A 22 32.27 -6.47 29.16
C ASP A 22 30.93 -7.20 29.43
N ASP A 23 29.83 -6.45 29.52
CA ASP A 23 28.48 -6.97 29.78
C ASP A 23 27.76 -7.28 28.46
N TRP A 24 28.19 -8.36 27.81
CA TRP A 24 27.65 -8.81 26.53
C TRP A 24 26.17 -9.15 26.57
N LYS A 25 25.66 -9.62 27.71
CA LYS A 25 24.23 -9.92 27.89
C LYS A 25 23.40 -8.64 27.76
N LYS A 26 23.89 -7.53 28.31
CA LYS A 26 23.24 -6.22 28.18
C LYS A 26 23.35 -5.66 26.77
N VAL A 27 24.47 -5.86 26.09
CA VAL A 27 24.61 -5.49 24.67
C VAL A 27 23.57 -6.20 23.82
N ASP A 28 23.43 -7.53 23.94
CA ASP A 28 22.45 -8.33 23.20
C ASP A 28 21.01 -7.84 23.44
N ASN A 29 20.63 -7.65 24.71
CA ASN A 29 19.31 -7.11 25.06
C ASN A 29 19.04 -5.73 24.43
N LEU A 30 20.02 -4.83 24.43
CA LEU A 30 19.86 -3.48 23.87
C LEU A 30 19.75 -3.52 22.34
N LEU A 31 20.44 -4.45 21.67
CA LEU A 31 20.32 -4.65 20.23
C LEU A 31 18.95 -5.23 19.86
N ASN A 32 18.40 -6.13 20.67
CA ASN A 32 17.09 -6.76 20.44
C ASN A 32 15.89 -5.88 20.85
N GLN A 33 16.11 -4.88 21.72
CA GLN A 33 15.07 -4.01 22.25
C GLN A 33 14.09 -3.41 21.21
N PRO A 34 14.54 -2.90 20.03
CA PRO A 34 13.63 -2.33 19.03
C PRO A 34 12.65 -3.38 18.49
N TYR A 35 13.16 -4.57 18.23
CA TYR A 35 12.38 -5.69 17.73
C TYR A 35 11.36 -6.15 18.79
N GLU A 36 11.79 -6.36 20.02
CA GLU A 36 10.90 -6.76 21.13
C GLU A 36 9.78 -5.73 21.37
N ASN A 37 10.10 -4.44 21.28
CA ASN A 37 9.12 -3.37 21.39
C ASN A 37 8.10 -3.41 20.25
N SER A 38 8.53 -3.69 19.02
CA SER A 38 7.63 -3.90 17.88
C SER A 38 6.70 -5.07 18.15
N CYS A 39 7.24 -6.25 18.52
CA CYS A 39 6.41 -7.42 18.83
C CYS A 39 5.43 -7.16 19.98
N ARG A 40 5.82 -6.37 20.99
CA ARG A 40 4.91 -5.96 22.08
C ARG A 40 3.77 -5.08 21.58
N LYS A 41 4.08 -4.13 20.68
CA LYS A 41 3.10 -3.26 20.05
C LYS A 41 2.14 -4.07 19.16
N ASP A 42 2.65 -5.01 18.39
CA ASP A 42 1.83 -5.90 17.55
C ASP A 42 0.84 -6.70 18.40
N ARG A 43 1.30 -7.29 19.51
CA ARG A 43 0.41 -7.97 20.48
C ARG A 43 -0.66 -7.06 21.07
N SER A 44 -0.37 -5.77 21.28
CA SER A 44 -1.37 -4.80 21.76
C SER A 44 -2.49 -4.54 20.75
N TYR A 45 -2.22 -4.77 19.47
CA TYR A 45 -3.21 -4.73 18.39
C TYR A 45 -3.81 -6.10 18.08
N GLY A 46 -3.48 -7.15 18.87
CA GLY A 46 -3.95 -8.51 18.63
C GLY A 46 -3.27 -9.20 17.44
N LEU A 47 -2.14 -8.68 16.95
CA LEU A 47 -1.38 -9.26 15.86
C LEU A 47 -0.36 -10.28 16.37
N CYS A 48 -0.01 -11.27 15.54
CA CYS A 48 1.00 -12.28 15.82
C CYS A 48 1.83 -12.59 14.57
N SER A 49 2.93 -13.31 14.75
CA SER A 49 3.76 -13.76 13.62
C SER A 49 2.96 -14.70 12.72
N LEU A 50 3.17 -14.62 11.41
CA LEU A 50 2.64 -15.61 10.46
C LEU A 50 3.30 -16.99 10.64
N ASP A 51 4.49 -17.03 11.25
CA ASP A 51 5.16 -18.27 11.65
C ASP A 51 4.59 -18.84 12.97
N SER A 52 3.66 -18.15 13.61
CA SER A 52 3.03 -18.66 14.84
C SER A 52 2.25 -19.94 14.54
N ARG A 53 2.30 -20.89 15.46
CA ARG A 53 1.63 -22.19 15.31
C ARG A 53 0.41 -22.24 16.23
N SER A 54 -0.71 -22.67 15.70
CA SER A 54 -1.92 -23.00 16.46
C SER A 54 -2.11 -24.52 16.45
N GLY A 55 -1.71 -25.17 17.55
CA GLY A 55 -1.82 -26.63 17.70
C GLY A 55 -0.86 -27.42 16.78
N ASP A 56 -1.32 -28.60 16.33
CA ASP A 56 -0.56 -29.51 15.44
C ASP A 56 -0.58 -29.10 13.97
N THR A 57 -1.29 -28.02 13.63
CA THR A 57 -1.29 -27.44 12.29
C THR A 57 0.06 -26.80 11.97
N GLY A 58 0.31 -26.55 10.68
CA GLY A 58 1.47 -25.79 10.20
C GLY A 58 1.52 -24.36 10.77
N SER A 59 2.41 -23.54 10.23
CA SER A 59 2.42 -22.10 10.55
C SER A 59 1.07 -21.46 10.21
N LEU A 60 0.74 -20.33 10.85
CA LEU A 60 -0.44 -19.55 10.50
C LEU A 60 -0.44 -19.19 9.00
N LEU A 61 0.74 -18.94 8.42
CA LEU A 61 0.90 -18.70 6.98
C LEU A 61 0.34 -19.84 6.13
N ASP A 62 0.55 -21.10 6.54
CA ASP A 62 0.06 -22.28 5.81
C ASP A 62 -1.47 -22.39 5.81
N THR A 63 -2.14 -21.70 6.73
CA THR A 63 -3.61 -21.64 6.80
C THR A 63 -4.21 -20.51 5.97
N ILE A 64 -3.39 -19.56 5.51
CA ILE A 64 -3.86 -18.46 4.66
C ILE A 64 -4.06 -19.01 3.24
N ALA A 65 -5.32 -19.16 2.85
CA ALA A 65 -5.66 -19.54 1.49
C ALA A 65 -5.23 -18.46 0.49
N ASP A 66 -4.55 -18.86 -0.58
CA ASP A 66 -4.32 -18.00 -1.73
C ASP A 66 -5.59 -17.97 -2.58
N TYR A 67 -6.26 -16.82 -2.58
CA TYR A 67 -7.48 -16.59 -3.36
C TYR A 67 -7.19 -16.17 -4.82
N ASN A 68 -5.94 -16.25 -5.28
CA ASN A 68 -5.57 -16.02 -6.67
C ASN A 68 -5.75 -17.27 -7.52
N ASP A 69 -6.96 -17.82 -7.57
CA ASP A 69 -7.21 -18.96 -8.44
C ASP A 69 -7.05 -18.55 -9.93
N PRO A 70 -6.47 -19.40 -10.78
CA PRO A 70 -6.17 -19.06 -12.17
C PRO A 70 -7.40 -18.63 -12.98
N LEU A 71 -8.57 -19.18 -12.66
CA LEU A 71 -9.82 -18.86 -13.35
C LEU A 71 -10.28 -17.45 -12.98
N SER A 72 -10.28 -17.08 -11.70
CA SER A 72 -10.59 -15.71 -11.27
C SER A 72 -9.63 -14.68 -11.84
N LEU A 73 -8.34 -15.00 -11.94
CA LEU A 73 -7.37 -14.12 -12.59
C LEU A 73 -7.67 -13.93 -14.08
N LEU A 74 -8.06 -15.00 -14.77
CA LEU A 74 -8.42 -14.96 -16.19
C LEU A 74 -9.71 -14.15 -16.41
N ILE A 75 -10.74 -14.37 -15.60
CA ILE A 75 -11.99 -13.60 -15.63
C ILE A 75 -11.71 -12.10 -15.42
N LYS A 76 -10.95 -11.74 -14.38
CA LYS A 76 -10.56 -10.34 -14.13
C LYS A 76 -9.82 -9.72 -15.32
N LYS A 77 -8.95 -10.48 -15.97
CA LYS A 77 -8.21 -10.01 -17.15
C LYS A 77 -9.13 -9.73 -18.34
N GLU A 78 -10.10 -10.61 -18.57
CA GLU A 78 -11.10 -10.44 -19.63
C GLU A 78 -12.02 -9.26 -19.33
N GLU A 79 -12.51 -9.13 -18.09
CA GLU A 79 -13.31 -7.98 -17.65
C GLU A 79 -12.58 -6.66 -17.86
N ILE A 80 -11.30 -6.58 -17.47
CA ILE A 80 -10.46 -5.39 -17.70
C ILE A 80 -10.35 -5.08 -19.20
N ALA A 81 -10.16 -6.10 -20.04
CA ALA A 81 -10.04 -5.89 -21.49
C ALA A 81 -11.35 -5.34 -22.10
N ILE A 82 -12.50 -5.89 -21.68
CA ILE A 82 -13.82 -5.44 -22.13
C ILE A 82 -14.07 -3.99 -21.68
N ILE A 83 -13.79 -3.68 -20.42
CA ILE A 83 -13.96 -2.33 -19.87
C ILE A 83 -13.05 -1.33 -20.60
N ASN A 84 -11.79 -1.70 -20.87
CA ASN A 84 -10.86 -0.84 -21.59
C ASN A 84 -11.34 -0.55 -23.03
N ASP A 85 -11.79 -1.57 -23.76
CA ASP A 85 -12.36 -1.39 -25.11
C ASP A 85 -13.61 -0.49 -25.09
N ALA A 86 -14.49 -0.66 -24.10
CA ALA A 86 -15.64 0.21 -23.92
C ALA A 86 -15.23 1.67 -23.64
N ILE A 87 -14.29 1.88 -22.71
CA ILE A 87 -13.75 3.20 -22.39
C ILE A 87 -13.11 3.86 -23.62
N GLU A 88 -12.38 3.10 -24.43
CA GLU A 88 -11.74 3.59 -25.65
C GLU A 88 -12.74 4.08 -26.69
N LYS A 89 -13.88 3.41 -26.82
CA LYS A 89 -14.97 3.78 -27.74
C LYS A 89 -15.78 4.98 -27.24
N ILE A 90 -15.95 5.11 -25.92
CA ILE A 90 -16.82 6.13 -25.31
C ILE A 90 -16.09 7.45 -25.08
N LEU A 91 -14.83 7.39 -24.64
CA LEU A 91 -14.07 8.58 -24.20
C LEU A 91 -13.04 9.02 -25.23
N SER A 92 -12.92 10.34 -25.38
CA SER A 92 -11.84 10.96 -26.14
C SER A 92 -10.49 10.69 -25.48
N GLU A 93 -9.40 10.75 -26.27
CA GLU A 93 -8.04 10.56 -25.74
C GLU A 93 -7.72 11.51 -24.57
N ARG A 94 -8.19 12.77 -24.65
CA ARG A 94 -8.04 13.76 -23.58
C ARG A 94 -8.80 13.36 -22.32
N ASP A 95 -10.03 12.89 -22.46
CA ASP A 95 -10.85 12.46 -21.32
C ASP A 95 -10.28 11.19 -20.67
N ARG A 96 -9.78 10.23 -21.47
CA ARG A 96 -9.05 9.06 -20.94
C ARG A 96 -7.82 9.46 -20.15
N LYS A 97 -7.07 10.45 -20.64
CA LYS A 97 -5.90 10.98 -19.94
C LYS A 97 -6.25 11.60 -18.58
N ILE A 98 -7.38 12.32 -18.51
CA ILE A 98 -7.90 12.86 -17.24
C ILE A 98 -8.34 11.71 -16.32
N LEU A 99 -9.11 10.74 -16.83
CA LEU A 99 -9.58 9.58 -16.05
C LEU A 99 -8.42 8.81 -15.44
N ASN A 100 -7.46 8.38 -16.25
CA ASN A 100 -6.31 7.60 -15.80
C ASN A 100 -5.48 8.37 -14.76
N GLY A 101 -5.24 9.66 -15.00
CA GLY A 101 -4.49 10.49 -14.06
C GLY A 101 -5.15 10.61 -12.69
N VAL A 102 -6.48 10.72 -12.64
CA VAL A 102 -7.21 10.78 -11.37
C VAL A 102 -7.21 9.41 -10.67
N VAL A 103 -7.37 8.31 -11.41
CA VAL A 103 -7.31 6.94 -10.87
C VAL A 103 -5.93 6.62 -10.29
N GLU A 104 -4.86 7.13 -10.90
CA GLU A 104 -3.47 7.06 -10.39
C GLU A 104 -3.22 7.95 -9.15
N GLY A 105 -4.22 8.73 -8.71
CA GLY A 105 -4.11 9.61 -7.54
C GLY A 105 -3.46 10.98 -7.81
N ARG A 106 -3.31 11.39 -9.08
CA ARG A 106 -2.76 12.71 -9.42
C ARG A 106 -3.77 13.82 -9.15
N SER A 107 -3.28 15.00 -8.76
CA SER A 107 -4.14 16.15 -8.48
C SER A 107 -4.66 16.82 -9.77
N TYR A 108 -5.85 17.42 -9.71
CA TYR A 108 -6.42 18.18 -10.83
C TYR A 108 -5.52 19.32 -11.30
N LEU A 109 -4.75 19.94 -10.40
CA LEU A 109 -3.79 20.99 -10.75
C LEU A 109 -2.63 20.45 -11.59
N SER A 110 -2.13 19.25 -11.28
CA SER A 110 -1.08 18.59 -12.06
C SER A 110 -1.60 18.26 -13.47
N LEU A 111 -2.80 17.66 -13.54
CA LEU A 111 -3.43 17.28 -14.81
C LEU A 111 -3.77 18.50 -15.68
N ALA A 112 -4.25 19.58 -15.07
CA ALA A 112 -4.56 20.84 -15.74
C ALA A 112 -3.39 21.39 -16.58
N LYS A 113 -2.17 21.33 -16.04
CA LYS A 113 -0.96 21.74 -16.77
C LYS A 113 -0.70 20.85 -18.00
N GLU A 114 -0.94 19.55 -17.85
CA GLU A 114 -0.69 18.56 -18.90
C GLU A 114 -1.72 18.63 -20.03
N VAL A 115 -3.01 18.79 -19.70
CA VAL A 115 -4.08 18.90 -20.69
C VAL A 115 -4.34 20.34 -21.16
N ARG A 116 -3.56 21.31 -20.67
CA ARG A 116 -3.67 22.76 -20.95
C ARG A 116 -5.07 23.32 -20.68
N LEU A 117 -5.66 22.92 -19.55
CA LEU A 117 -6.96 23.40 -19.05
C LEU A 117 -6.78 23.99 -17.65
N SER A 118 -7.82 24.66 -17.12
CA SER A 118 -7.85 25.00 -15.70
C SER A 118 -8.23 23.78 -14.86
N ASP A 119 -7.78 23.76 -13.61
CA ASP A 119 -8.11 22.74 -12.61
C ASP A 119 -9.62 22.54 -12.44
N LYS A 120 -10.40 23.62 -12.41
CA LYS A 120 -11.86 23.59 -12.35
C LYS A 120 -12.47 22.90 -13.56
N THR A 121 -11.93 23.16 -14.75
CA THR A 121 -12.40 22.53 -15.98
C THR A 121 -12.04 21.04 -15.99
N VAL A 122 -10.83 20.65 -15.57
CA VAL A 122 -10.44 19.24 -15.43
C VAL A 122 -11.38 18.50 -14.48
N LYS A 123 -11.69 19.09 -13.32
CA LYS A 123 -12.65 18.50 -12.37
C LYS A 123 -14.02 18.28 -13.00
N ARG A 124 -14.54 19.27 -13.73
CA ARG A 124 -15.84 19.18 -14.41
C ARG A 124 -15.84 18.11 -15.51
N HIS A 125 -14.75 17.98 -16.25
CA HIS A 125 -14.55 16.90 -17.22
C HIS A 125 -14.59 15.54 -16.52
N TYR A 126 -13.85 15.37 -15.42
CA TYR A 126 -13.84 14.14 -14.65
C TYR A 126 -15.24 13.74 -14.14
N GLU A 127 -16.00 14.69 -13.58
CA GLU A 127 -17.38 14.46 -13.14
C GLU A 127 -18.27 13.96 -14.29
N ARG A 128 -18.18 14.62 -15.46
CA ARG A 128 -18.91 14.21 -16.67
C ARG A 128 -18.49 12.83 -17.17
N ILE A 129 -17.19 12.52 -17.14
CA ILE A 129 -16.66 11.20 -17.51
C ILE A 129 -17.29 10.12 -16.63
N VAL A 130 -17.31 10.33 -15.31
CA VAL A 130 -17.91 9.39 -14.36
C VAL A 130 -19.40 9.18 -14.63
N GLU A 131 -20.14 10.24 -14.95
CA GLU A 131 -21.56 10.12 -15.33
C GLU A 131 -21.77 9.30 -16.60
N ILE A 132 -20.97 9.55 -17.64
CA ILE A 132 -21.01 8.79 -18.89
C ILE A 132 -20.69 7.32 -18.62
N LEU A 133 -19.60 7.02 -17.91
CA LEU A 133 -19.20 5.65 -17.60
C LEU A 133 -20.27 4.92 -16.78
N ARG A 134 -20.89 5.57 -15.79
CA ARG A 134 -22.00 5.00 -15.01
C ARG A 134 -23.21 4.66 -15.86
N LYS A 135 -23.46 5.40 -16.93
CA LYS A 135 -24.60 5.15 -17.83
C LYS A 135 -24.29 4.04 -18.82
N GLU A 136 -23.13 4.11 -19.46
CA GLU A 136 -22.76 3.21 -20.57
C GLU A 136 -22.26 1.84 -20.06
N LEU A 137 -21.60 1.79 -18.90
CA LEU A 137 -21.12 0.53 -18.30
C LEU A 137 -22.14 -0.14 -17.37
N LYS A 138 -23.36 0.38 -17.24
CA LYS A 138 -24.37 -0.18 -16.32
C LYS A 138 -24.87 -1.58 -16.72
N ASN A 139 -24.78 -1.88 -18.01
CA ASN A 139 -25.30 -3.11 -18.62
C ASN A 139 -24.19 -4.00 -19.17
N LEU A 140 -22.94 -3.70 -18.85
CA LEU A 140 -21.76 -4.52 -19.09
C LEU A 140 -21.56 -5.45 -17.89
#